data_AF-A0AAD1UEZ6-F1
#
_entry.id   AF-A0AAD1UEZ6-F1
#
_cell.length_a   1.000
_cell.length_b   1.000
_cell.length_c   1.000
_cell.angle_alpha   90.00
_cell.angle_beta   90.00
_cell.angle_gamma   90.00
#
_symmetry.space_group_name_H-M   'P 1'
#
loop_
_entity.id
_entity.type
_entity.pdbx_description
1 polymer ?
#
loop_
_entity_poly.entity_id
_entity_poly.type
_entity_poly.pdbx_seq_one_letter_code
_entity_poly.pdbx_strand_id
1 'polypeptide(L)'
;MGNQSVIPSQHAGYWNRGTPIIYDKTMLIQKGAIRRKHSQIMVWHKDHINGFEVMYGKNSAGVRGGKDYKNSPCQIVSLGSSEFITCVAGSQTEAIDELIFYTNKGNIFKTGVNKGGMPFTLSQGGDKFVVYFSIGMSEYMTYIKAEFRPLPAMFGRNTAPFCHINNMVVHQRAVYPPVENRLSQNAPIAQSQNTQGPQRPASIAAQANVEVSSPEIKVESGKLNSGKISDTLPEKLFYPSINNEREVQSEGDNSDEESKFDRLNDEMSITSSARNSLAGPAKMHGGLIPVISQVSEEQTSEVASQRAAIPSQANQQTLARNVRLVCYKSNVAGKVYSNTVMFDDYETLIKECLNAYMYEVRIMHDSDFIYGMQGFYQVDDKIVKGPAHFGNQVHTRCQCHSLKLQYGECIVSITGNYQEVINGLIITTSLGKVYAFGNYTSRCDTSKCTTFSLVIPKGKRAVALAGGASGYLNNISVHYT
;
A
#
# COMPACT_ATOMS: atom_id res chain seq x y z
N MET A 1 24.20 15.28 2.58
CA MET A 1 23.64 14.47 1.47
C MET A 1 22.13 14.63 1.50
N GLY A 2 21.53 15.21 0.45
CA GLY A 2 20.08 15.40 0.38
C GLY A 2 19.38 14.07 0.14
N ASN A 3 18.48 13.67 1.04
CA ASN A 3 17.60 12.53 0.82
C ASN A 3 16.72 12.82 -0.40
N GLN A 4 17.03 12.22 -1.55
CA GLN A 4 16.09 12.17 -2.66
C GLN A 4 14.86 11.39 -2.19
N SER A 5 13.77 12.11 -1.92
CA SER A 5 12.46 11.53 -1.68
C SER A 5 12.07 10.69 -2.89
N VAL A 6 12.14 9.36 -2.76
CA VAL A 6 11.59 8.44 -3.76
C VAL A 6 10.10 8.75 -3.88
N ILE A 7 9.72 9.37 -5.00
CA ILE A 7 8.32 9.68 -5.32
C ILE A 7 7.61 8.33 -5.51
N PRO A 8 6.46 8.06 -4.84
CA PRO A 8 5.70 6.83 -5.05
C PRO A 8 5.46 6.60 -6.55
N SER A 9 5.63 5.35 -7.02
CA SER A 9 5.45 5.07 -8.45
C SER A 9 4.03 5.44 -8.86
N GLN A 10 3.89 6.41 -9.77
CA GLN A 10 2.59 6.83 -10.29
C GLN A 10 2.03 5.84 -11.32
N HIS A 11 2.66 4.69 -11.47
CA HIS A 11 2.36 3.68 -12.47
C HIS A 11 2.44 2.29 -11.86
N ALA A 12 1.67 1.38 -12.45
CA ALA A 12 1.68 -0.05 -12.23
C ALA A 12 1.77 -0.76 -13.59
N GLY A 13 2.26 -1.99 -13.58
CA GLY A 13 2.44 -2.81 -14.78
C GLY A 13 3.84 -2.79 -15.36
N TYR A 14 4.06 -3.70 -16.32
CA TYR A 14 5.30 -3.79 -17.09
C TYR A 14 5.15 -3.00 -18.38
N TRP A 15 5.98 -1.98 -18.57
CA TRP A 15 6.08 -1.35 -19.88
C TRP A 15 7.00 -2.18 -20.78
N ASN A 16 6.40 -3.01 -21.63
CA ASN A 16 7.14 -3.66 -22.70
C ASN A 16 7.42 -2.62 -23.78
N ARG A 17 8.68 -2.53 -24.25
CA ARG A 17 9.14 -1.51 -25.22
C ARG A 17 8.33 -1.46 -26.54
N GLY A 18 7.53 -2.49 -26.84
CA GLY A 18 6.63 -2.53 -28.00
C GLY A 18 5.17 -2.16 -27.73
N THR A 19 4.76 -1.95 -26.47
CA THR A 19 3.36 -1.63 -26.14
C THR A 19 3.14 -0.11 -26.21
N PRO A 20 2.26 0.38 -27.10
CA PRO A 20 1.96 1.81 -27.18
C PRO A 20 1.25 2.27 -25.91
N ILE A 21 1.74 3.37 -25.32
CA ILE A 21 1.07 4.03 -24.20
C ILE A 21 0.15 5.11 -24.77
N ILE A 22 -1.13 5.00 -24.43
CA ILE A 22 -2.17 5.95 -24.84
C ILE A 22 -2.47 6.86 -23.65
N TYR A 23 -2.37 8.17 -23.89
CA TYR A 23 -2.59 9.21 -22.88
C TYR A 23 -3.97 9.86 -23.08
N ASP A 24 -4.83 9.82 -22.06
CA ASP A 24 -6.15 10.47 -22.09
C ASP A 24 -6.05 11.95 -22.44
N LYS A 25 -5.05 12.61 -21.84
CA LYS A 25 -4.80 14.04 -22.02
C LYS A 25 -4.63 14.41 -23.49
N THR A 26 -3.84 13.64 -24.24
CA THR A 26 -3.60 13.90 -25.67
C THR A 26 -4.88 13.71 -26.48
N MET A 27 -5.62 12.64 -26.22
CA MET A 27 -6.89 12.35 -26.90
C MET A 27 -7.96 13.42 -26.65
N LEU A 28 -8.02 13.93 -25.43
CA LEU A 28 -8.96 14.97 -25.04
C LEU A 28 -8.59 16.34 -25.62
N ILE A 29 -7.31 16.70 -25.64
CA ILE A 29 -6.82 17.94 -26.26
C ILE A 29 -7.16 17.95 -27.76
N GLN A 30 -6.94 16.85 -28.48
CA GLN A 30 -7.29 16.72 -29.90
C GLN A 30 -8.79 16.93 -30.16
N LYS A 31 -9.65 16.61 -29.18
CA LYS A 31 -11.11 16.82 -29.26
C LYS A 31 -11.57 18.18 -28.73
N GLY A 32 -10.66 19.10 -28.41
CA GLY A 32 -11.00 20.40 -27.80
C GLY A 32 -11.63 20.29 -26.40
N ALA A 33 -11.47 19.14 -25.73
CA ALA A 33 -12.18 18.79 -24.52
C ALA A 33 -11.25 18.84 -23.29
N ILE A 34 -10.97 20.02 -22.73
CA ILE A 34 -10.08 20.16 -21.54
C ILE A 34 -10.85 19.89 -20.23
N ARG A 35 -11.93 19.08 -20.26
CA ARG A 35 -12.62 18.72 -19.02
C ARG A 35 -11.74 17.73 -18.25
N ARG A 36 -11.47 18.05 -16.97
CA ARG A 36 -10.56 17.29 -16.09
C ARG A 36 -11.26 16.34 -15.13
N LYS A 37 -12.57 16.11 -15.34
CA LYS A 37 -13.40 15.35 -14.41
C LYS A 37 -13.99 14.14 -15.09
N HIS A 38 -13.70 12.97 -14.52
CA HIS A 38 -14.32 11.70 -14.87
C HIS A 38 -15.83 11.72 -14.55
N SER A 39 -16.66 11.29 -15.49
CA SER A 39 -18.09 11.00 -15.28
C SER A 39 -18.35 9.50 -15.22
N GLN A 40 -17.62 8.72 -16.01
CA GLN A 40 -17.81 7.29 -16.13
C GLN A 40 -16.48 6.62 -16.50
N ILE A 41 -16.26 5.40 -16.00
CA ILE A 41 -15.19 4.52 -16.44
C ILE A 41 -15.84 3.21 -16.89
N MET A 42 -15.46 2.72 -18.06
CA MET A 42 -15.91 1.45 -18.60
C MET A 42 -14.72 0.51 -18.66
N VAL A 43 -14.87 -0.68 -18.09
CA VAL A 43 -13.80 -1.68 -18.00
C VAL A 43 -14.33 -2.99 -18.54
N TRP A 44 -13.70 -3.47 -19.62
CA TRP A 44 -13.98 -4.78 -20.19
C TRP A 44 -12.97 -5.77 -19.64
N HIS A 45 -13.46 -6.91 -19.16
CA HIS A 45 -12.60 -7.95 -18.61
C HIS A 45 -13.22 -9.33 -18.70
N LYS A 46 -12.35 -10.34 -18.66
CA LYS A 46 -12.69 -11.75 -18.41
C LYS A 46 -11.74 -12.26 -17.34
N ASP A 47 -10.59 -12.71 -17.80
CA ASP A 47 -9.46 -13.19 -17.03
C ASP A 47 -8.49 -12.07 -16.64
N HIS A 48 -8.34 -11.10 -17.54
CA HIS A 48 -7.57 -9.88 -17.36
C HIS A 48 -8.39 -8.70 -17.88
N ILE A 49 -7.97 -7.48 -17.53
CA ILE A 49 -8.57 -6.28 -18.12
C ILE A 49 -8.15 -6.22 -19.59
N ASN A 50 -9.12 -6.28 -20.51
CA ASN A 50 -8.87 -6.29 -21.95
C ASN A 50 -9.44 -5.08 -22.67
N GLY A 51 -10.22 -4.24 -22.00
CA GLY A 51 -10.63 -2.94 -22.49
C GLY A 51 -10.79 -1.91 -21.38
N PHE A 52 -10.55 -0.64 -21.71
CA PHE A 52 -10.65 0.47 -20.78
C PHE A 52 -11.06 1.74 -21.51
N GLU A 53 -12.04 2.46 -20.98
CA GLU A 53 -12.48 3.76 -21.48
C GLU A 53 -12.82 4.68 -20.32
N VAL A 54 -12.50 5.96 -20.47
CA VAL A 54 -12.82 7.01 -19.50
C VAL A 54 -13.63 8.10 -20.18
N MET A 55 -14.77 8.43 -19.59
CA MET A 55 -15.64 9.52 -19.98
C MET A 55 -15.36 10.75 -19.12
N TYR A 56 -15.25 11.90 -19.76
CA TYR A 56 -14.98 13.22 -19.16
C TYR A 56 -16.19 14.14 -19.39
N GLY A 57 -17.25 13.90 -18.63
CA GLY A 57 -18.57 14.48 -18.89
C GLY A 57 -19.24 13.75 -20.06
N LYS A 58 -19.46 14.46 -21.17
CA LYS A 58 -20.01 13.89 -22.42
C LYS A 58 -18.92 13.40 -23.39
N ASN A 59 -17.66 13.69 -23.09
CA ASN A 59 -16.54 13.43 -24.00
C ASN A 59 -15.85 12.12 -23.65
N SER A 60 -15.72 11.22 -24.62
CA SER A 60 -14.94 9.99 -24.48
C SER A 60 -13.45 10.24 -24.78
N ALA A 61 -12.56 9.67 -23.96
CA ALA A 61 -11.12 9.61 -24.25
C ALA A 61 -10.73 8.46 -25.22
N GLY A 62 -11.73 7.78 -25.80
CA GLY A 62 -11.60 6.64 -26.69
C GLY A 62 -11.38 5.32 -25.93
N VAL A 63 -12.05 4.26 -26.38
CA VAL A 63 -11.80 2.90 -25.90
C VAL A 63 -10.39 2.47 -26.26
N ARG A 64 -9.64 1.96 -25.29
CA ARG A 64 -8.40 1.20 -25.51
C ARG A 64 -8.69 -0.24 -25.18
N GLY A 65 -8.60 -1.12 -26.15
CA GLY A 65 -8.86 -2.54 -25.94
C GLY A 65 -8.04 -3.41 -26.85
N GLY A 66 -7.68 -4.59 -26.35
CA GLY A 66 -7.08 -5.65 -27.16
C GLY A 66 -8.10 -6.26 -28.11
N LYS A 67 -7.67 -7.18 -28.98
CA LYS A 67 -8.48 -7.72 -30.09
C LYS A 67 -9.88 -8.19 -29.67
N ASP A 68 -10.02 -8.76 -28.47
CA ASP A 68 -11.25 -9.41 -28.00
C ASP A 68 -12.04 -8.64 -26.92
N TYR A 69 -11.74 -7.36 -26.69
CA TYR A 69 -12.43 -6.59 -25.64
C TYR A 69 -13.95 -6.51 -25.85
N LYS A 70 -14.41 -6.44 -27.12
CA LYS A 70 -15.83 -6.35 -27.47
C LYS A 70 -16.64 -7.59 -27.09
N ASN A 71 -15.98 -8.74 -26.97
CA ASN A 71 -16.59 -10.01 -26.60
C ASN A 71 -16.53 -10.25 -25.08
N SER A 72 -16.15 -9.24 -24.30
CA SER A 72 -15.94 -9.35 -22.87
C SER A 72 -17.01 -8.57 -22.10
N PRO A 73 -17.45 -9.08 -20.94
CA PRO A 73 -18.31 -8.32 -20.05
C PRO A 73 -17.75 -6.92 -19.78
N CYS A 74 -18.63 -5.92 -19.85
CA CYS A 74 -18.30 -4.53 -19.55
C CYS A 74 -18.87 -4.15 -18.19
N GLN A 75 -18.01 -3.70 -17.28
CA GLN A 75 -18.43 -3.08 -16.02
C GLN A 75 -18.32 -1.56 -16.12
N ILE A 76 -19.34 -0.90 -15.60
CA ILE A 76 -19.48 0.55 -15.68
C ILE A 76 -19.38 1.15 -14.28
N VAL A 77 -18.45 2.07 -14.10
CA VAL A 77 -18.26 2.87 -12.89
C VAL A 77 -18.76 4.27 -13.16
N SER A 78 -19.89 4.65 -12.57
CA SER A 78 -20.48 5.98 -12.72
C SER A 78 -20.14 6.86 -11.51
N LEU A 79 -19.62 8.06 -11.76
CA LEU A 79 -19.21 9.01 -10.72
C LEU A 79 -20.21 10.16 -10.61
N GLY A 80 -20.64 10.48 -9.39
CA GLY A 80 -21.52 11.60 -9.13
C GLY A 80 -20.92 12.97 -9.50
N SER A 81 -21.76 14.01 -9.61
CA SER A 81 -21.36 15.38 -10.01
C SER A 81 -20.29 16.02 -9.10
N SER A 82 -20.21 15.63 -7.84
CA SER A 82 -19.18 16.05 -6.86
C SER A 82 -18.22 14.92 -6.44
N GLU A 83 -18.20 13.82 -7.19
CA GLU A 83 -17.37 12.66 -6.91
C GLU A 83 -16.17 12.59 -7.85
N PHE A 84 -15.01 12.21 -7.30
CA PHE A 84 -13.76 12.05 -8.03
C PHE A 84 -12.92 10.94 -7.41
N ILE A 85 -12.05 10.35 -8.24
CA ILE A 85 -11.18 9.24 -7.86
C ILE A 85 -9.97 9.79 -7.14
N THR A 86 -9.68 9.28 -5.95
CA THR A 86 -8.56 9.70 -5.11
C THR A 86 -7.45 8.66 -5.05
N CYS A 87 -7.77 7.40 -5.36
CA CYS A 87 -6.82 6.30 -5.35
C CYS A 87 -7.28 5.22 -6.33
N VAL A 88 -6.31 4.59 -6.99
CA VAL A 88 -6.54 3.43 -7.85
C VAL A 88 -5.66 2.30 -7.35
N ALA A 89 -6.23 1.18 -6.96
CA ALA A 89 -5.49 -0.02 -6.59
C ALA A 89 -5.84 -1.16 -7.54
N GLY A 90 -5.17 -2.29 -7.39
CA GLY A 90 -5.45 -3.48 -8.19
C GLY A 90 -4.45 -4.58 -7.93
N SER A 91 -4.50 -5.61 -8.76
CA SER A 91 -3.51 -6.67 -8.84
C SER A 91 -3.06 -6.87 -10.28
N GLN A 92 -1.82 -7.37 -10.44
CA GLN A 92 -1.27 -7.73 -11.72
C GLN A 92 -0.56 -9.09 -11.65
N THR A 93 -0.80 -9.94 -12.63
CA THR A 93 -0.02 -11.15 -12.89
C THR A 93 0.93 -10.84 -14.04
N GLU A 94 0.74 -11.45 -15.21
CA GLU A 94 1.38 -11.04 -16.46
C GLU A 94 0.74 -9.79 -17.07
N ALA A 95 -0.52 -9.52 -16.70
CA ALA A 95 -1.29 -8.33 -17.04
C ALA A 95 -2.12 -7.89 -15.82
N ILE A 96 -2.67 -6.68 -15.87
CA ILE A 96 -3.58 -6.17 -14.84
C ILE A 96 -4.88 -6.98 -14.91
N ASP A 97 -5.22 -7.60 -13.79
CA ASP A 97 -6.37 -8.49 -13.68
C ASP A 97 -7.49 -7.91 -12.82
N GLU A 98 -7.17 -6.99 -11.91
CA GLU A 98 -8.13 -6.28 -11.06
C GLU A 98 -7.82 -4.77 -11.01
N LEU A 99 -8.87 -3.95 -11.01
CA LEU A 99 -8.81 -2.53 -10.69
C LEU A 99 -9.85 -2.19 -9.62
N ILE A 100 -9.45 -1.35 -8.67
CA ILE A 100 -10.27 -0.85 -7.57
C ILE A 100 -10.13 0.67 -7.52
N PHE A 101 -11.23 1.38 -7.74
CA PHE A 101 -11.30 2.83 -7.66
C PHE A 101 -11.88 3.26 -6.32
N TYR A 102 -11.14 4.09 -5.59
CA TYR A 102 -11.61 4.74 -4.37
C TYR A 102 -11.93 6.20 -4.65
N THR A 103 -13.06 6.67 -4.15
CA THR A 103 -13.50 8.07 -4.36
C THR A 103 -13.45 8.91 -3.09
N ASN A 104 -13.50 10.22 -3.26
CA ASN A 104 -13.62 11.19 -2.16
C ASN A 104 -14.90 11.05 -1.34
N LYS A 105 -15.92 10.36 -1.86
CA LYS A 105 -17.16 10.06 -1.14
C LYS A 105 -17.07 8.76 -0.35
N GLY A 106 -15.93 8.07 -0.40
CA GLY A 106 -15.73 6.78 0.25
C GLY A 106 -16.33 5.60 -0.51
N ASN A 107 -16.83 5.81 -1.73
CA ASN A 107 -17.30 4.73 -2.58
C ASN A 107 -16.11 3.92 -3.11
N ILE A 108 -16.33 2.63 -3.30
CA ILE A 108 -15.34 1.68 -3.80
C ILE A 108 -15.95 0.98 -5.00
N PHE A 109 -15.28 1.07 -6.14
CA PHE A 109 -15.69 0.42 -7.38
C PHE A 109 -14.65 -0.60 -7.78
N LYS A 110 -15.00 -1.88 -7.74
CA LYS A 110 -14.13 -3.00 -8.08
C LYS A 110 -14.51 -3.55 -9.45
N THR A 111 -13.50 -3.81 -10.28
CA THR A 111 -13.64 -4.41 -11.61
C THR A 111 -12.49 -5.37 -11.88
N GLY A 112 -12.70 -6.33 -12.79
CA GLY A 112 -11.75 -7.41 -13.05
C GLY A 112 -11.94 -8.62 -12.14
N VAL A 113 -10.98 -9.53 -12.18
CA VAL A 113 -10.91 -10.76 -11.38
C VAL A 113 -9.54 -10.82 -10.73
N ASN A 114 -9.49 -10.83 -9.40
CA ASN A 114 -8.22 -10.98 -8.68
C ASN A 114 -7.73 -12.43 -8.83
N LYS A 115 -6.59 -12.61 -9.51
CA LYS A 115 -5.97 -13.92 -9.75
C LYS A 115 -4.82 -14.22 -8.78
N GLY A 116 -4.71 -13.49 -7.67
CA GLY A 116 -3.59 -13.59 -6.75
C GLY A 116 -2.32 -12.91 -7.27
N GLY A 117 -2.46 -11.98 -8.22
CA GLY A 117 -1.35 -11.18 -8.75
C GLY A 117 -0.71 -10.26 -7.72
N MET A 118 0.43 -9.67 -8.07
CA MET A 118 1.11 -8.65 -7.27
C MET A 118 0.20 -7.43 -7.10
N PRO A 119 -0.14 -7.04 -5.87
CA PRO A 119 -0.99 -5.88 -5.64
C PRO A 119 -0.23 -4.59 -5.97
N PHE A 120 -0.97 -3.58 -6.43
CA PHE A 120 -0.44 -2.24 -6.62
C PHE A 120 -1.41 -1.17 -6.10
N THR A 121 -0.89 0.03 -5.85
CA THR A 121 -1.67 1.20 -5.45
C THR A 121 -1.07 2.46 -6.04
N LEU A 122 -1.91 3.24 -6.73
CA LEU A 122 -1.62 4.54 -7.29
C LEU A 122 -2.35 5.58 -6.45
N SER A 123 -1.59 6.33 -5.65
CA SER A 123 -2.08 7.46 -4.86
C SER A 123 -0.95 8.47 -4.68
N GLN A 124 -1.31 9.74 -4.49
CA GLN A 124 -0.36 10.79 -4.09
C GLN A 124 -0.66 11.35 -2.70
N GLY A 125 -1.64 10.78 -1.98
CA GLY A 125 -2.13 11.31 -0.71
C GLY A 125 -2.71 12.73 -0.82
N GLY A 126 -3.12 13.27 0.32
CA GLY A 126 -3.60 14.65 0.46
C GLY A 126 -4.92 14.94 -0.26
N ASP A 127 -5.11 16.22 -0.61
CA ASP A 127 -6.26 16.78 -1.31
C ASP A 127 -6.13 16.64 -2.84
N LYS A 128 -5.56 15.53 -3.33
CA LYS A 128 -5.35 15.30 -4.76
C LYS A 128 -6.34 14.27 -5.32
N PHE A 129 -6.63 14.40 -6.60
CA PHE A 129 -7.51 13.49 -7.34
C PHE A 129 -6.95 13.15 -8.72
N VAL A 130 -7.35 12.00 -9.25
CA VAL A 130 -6.96 11.55 -10.58
C VAL A 130 -7.65 12.42 -11.62
N VAL A 131 -6.87 12.99 -12.53
CA VAL A 131 -7.37 13.82 -13.64
C VAL A 131 -7.23 13.15 -15.00
N TYR A 132 -6.25 12.26 -15.18
CA TYR A 132 -6.00 11.56 -16.43
C TYR A 132 -5.42 10.18 -16.16
N PHE A 133 -5.65 9.27 -17.09
CA PHE A 133 -4.96 7.99 -17.16
C PHE A 133 -3.97 7.94 -18.32
N SER A 134 -2.95 7.11 -18.17
CA SER A 134 -2.09 6.64 -19.26
C SER A 134 -2.10 5.12 -19.23
N ILE A 135 -2.48 4.49 -20.34
CA ILE A 135 -2.75 3.05 -20.39
C ILE A 135 -1.87 2.43 -21.47
N GLY A 136 -1.20 1.33 -21.13
CA GLY A 136 -0.56 0.45 -22.11
C GLY A 136 -1.42 -0.80 -22.32
N MET A 137 -1.85 -1.00 -23.57
CA MET A 137 -2.64 -2.16 -23.98
C MET A 137 -1.91 -2.95 -25.07
N SER A 138 -1.82 -4.26 -24.91
CA SER A 138 -1.56 -5.19 -26.00
C SER A 138 -2.86 -5.96 -26.30
N GLU A 139 -2.89 -7.26 -26.03
CA GLU A 139 -4.13 -8.04 -25.90
C GLU A 139 -4.86 -7.73 -24.58
N TYR A 140 -4.08 -7.47 -23.53
CA TYR A 140 -4.53 -7.13 -22.19
C TYR A 140 -3.91 -5.82 -21.73
N MET A 141 -4.44 -5.24 -20.65
CA MET A 141 -3.87 -4.08 -20.00
C MET A 141 -2.60 -4.49 -19.27
N THR A 142 -1.44 -4.06 -19.75
CA THR A 142 -0.14 -4.37 -19.14
C THR A 142 0.40 -3.22 -18.32
N TYR A 143 -0.16 -2.01 -18.47
CA TYR A 143 0.30 -0.79 -17.81
C TYR A 143 -0.84 0.17 -17.51
N ILE A 144 -0.84 0.75 -16.32
CA ILE A 144 -1.71 1.87 -15.93
C ILE A 144 -0.93 2.90 -15.13
N LYS A 145 -1.15 4.16 -15.46
CA LYS A 145 -0.66 5.32 -14.71
C LYS A 145 -1.79 6.31 -14.49
N ALA A 146 -1.79 6.93 -13.31
CA ALA A 146 -2.74 7.97 -12.94
C ALA A 146 -2.01 9.31 -12.75
N GLU A 147 -2.45 10.36 -13.43
CA GLU A 147 -2.00 11.73 -13.17
C GLU A 147 -2.89 12.35 -12.09
N PHE A 148 -2.28 12.89 -11.04
CA PHE A 148 -3.00 13.51 -9.93
C PHE A 148 -2.83 15.03 -9.94
N ARG A 149 -3.89 15.75 -9.55
CA ARG A 149 -3.85 17.20 -9.33
C ARG A 149 -4.46 17.57 -7.98
N PRO A 150 -4.01 18.66 -7.34
CA PRO A 150 -4.68 19.22 -6.18
C PRO A 150 -6.13 19.58 -6.49
N LEU A 151 -7.00 19.43 -5.49
CA LEU A 151 -8.39 19.84 -5.57
C LEU A 151 -8.48 21.35 -5.75
N PRO A 152 -9.33 21.84 -6.68
CA PRO A 152 -9.60 23.26 -6.77
C PRO A 152 -10.14 23.76 -5.42
N ALA A 153 -9.59 24.88 -4.92
CA ALA A 153 -9.97 25.47 -3.63
C ALA A 153 -11.48 25.71 -3.46
N MET A 154 -12.21 25.79 -4.58
CA MET A 154 -13.67 25.96 -4.62
C MET A 154 -14.46 24.78 -4.05
N PHE A 155 -13.85 23.62 -3.82
CA PHE A 155 -14.55 22.45 -3.26
C PHE A 155 -14.66 22.44 -1.72
N GLY A 156 -14.18 23.48 -1.03
CA GLY A 156 -14.31 23.63 0.42
C GLY A 156 -13.48 22.60 1.19
N ARG A 157 -12.73 23.04 2.22
CA ARG A 157 -11.91 22.14 3.05
C ARG A 157 -12.73 21.22 3.97
N ASN A 158 -14.06 21.23 3.90
CA ASN A 158 -14.96 20.37 4.68
C ASN A 158 -15.13 18.96 4.08
N THR A 159 -14.07 18.43 3.47
CA THR A 159 -14.07 17.07 2.94
C THR A 159 -13.59 16.12 4.04
N ALA A 160 -14.40 15.11 4.35
CA ALA A 160 -14.03 14.00 5.21
C ALA A 160 -12.67 13.40 4.78
N PRO A 161 -11.87 12.81 5.69
CA PRO A 161 -10.51 12.38 5.39
C PRO A 161 -10.45 11.51 4.13
N PHE A 162 -9.67 12.00 3.17
CA PHE A 162 -9.43 11.41 1.86
C PHE A 162 -8.80 10.02 1.99
N CYS A 163 -9.21 9.09 1.12
CA CYS A 163 -8.59 7.77 0.90
C CYS A 163 -8.07 7.10 2.19
N HIS A 164 -8.97 6.59 3.01
CA HIS A 164 -8.64 5.48 3.92
C HIS A 164 -9.26 4.23 3.32
N ILE A 165 -8.41 3.34 2.80
CA ILE A 165 -8.79 2.05 2.22
C ILE A 165 -9.54 1.26 3.30
N ASN A 166 -10.85 1.06 3.10
CA ASN A 166 -11.64 0.13 3.89
C ASN A 166 -11.35 -1.28 3.37
N ASN A 167 -10.61 -2.09 4.13
CA ASN A 167 -10.51 -3.51 3.85
C ASN A 167 -11.76 -4.24 4.38
N MET A 168 -12.75 -4.40 3.50
CA MET A 168 -13.71 -5.50 3.64
C MET A 168 -13.01 -6.81 3.27
N VAL A 169 -12.68 -7.62 4.27
CA VAL A 169 -12.36 -9.04 4.09
C VAL A 169 -13.66 -9.74 3.70
N VAL A 170 -13.85 -10.03 2.42
CA VAL A 170 -14.87 -10.99 1.98
C VAL A 170 -14.34 -12.38 2.34
N HIS A 171 -14.85 -12.96 3.42
CA HIS A 171 -14.68 -14.39 3.68
C HIS A 171 -15.45 -15.18 2.62
N GLN A 172 -14.82 -15.51 1.49
CA GLN A 172 -15.28 -16.63 0.66
C GLN A 172 -14.78 -17.93 1.30
N ARG A 173 -15.66 -18.61 2.05
CA ARG A 173 -15.48 -20.03 2.37
C ARG A 173 -15.64 -20.82 1.07
N ALA A 174 -14.53 -21.19 0.43
CA ALA A 174 -14.54 -22.26 -0.57
C ALA A 174 -14.72 -23.59 0.18
N VAL A 175 -15.92 -24.16 0.12
CA VAL A 175 -16.16 -25.56 0.50
C VAL A 175 -15.82 -26.40 -0.72
N TYR A 176 -14.65 -27.04 -0.71
CA TYR A 176 -14.33 -28.09 -1.68
C TYR A 176 -14.82 -29.43 -1.12
N PRO A 177 -15.60 -30.23 -1.87
CA PRO A 177 -15.79 -31.64 -1.54
C PRO A 177 -14.50 -32.43 -1.84
N PRO A 178 -14.27 -33.57 -1.15
CA PRO A 178 -13.05 -34.34 -1.30
C PRO A 178 -12.97 -34.97 -2.69
N VAL A 179 -11.79 -34.86 -3.32
CA VAL A 179 -11.44 -35.54 -4.56
C VAL A 179 -11.13 -36.99 -4.22
N GLU A 180 -12.00 -37.91 -4.62
CA GLU A 180 -11.70 -39.34 -4.67
C GLU A 180 -10.72 -39.63 -5.81
N ASN A 181 -9.59 -40.24 -5.46
CA ASN A 181 -8.64 -40.83 -6.40
C ASN A 181 -9.30 -41.95 -7.20
N ARG A 182 -9.46 -41.76 -8.52
CA ARG A 182 -9.62 -42.87 -9.47
C ARG A 182 -8.42 -42.95 -10.40
N LEU A 183 -7.54 -43.89 -10.07
CA LEU A 183 -6.61 -44.52 -11.00
C LEU A 183 -7.38 -45.52 -11.88
N SER A 184 -7.42 -45.31 -13.20
CA SER A 184 -7.49 -46.37 -14.22
C SER A 184 -7.31 -45.75 -15.61
N GLN A 185 -6.16 -45.98 -16.23
CA GLN A 185 -5.98 -46.92 -17.35
C GLN A 185 -6.69 -46.50 -18.65
N ASN A 186 -5.90 -46.10 -19.64
CA ASN A 186 -6.24 -46.25 -21.05
C ASN A 186 -4.95 -46.54 -21.83
N ALA A 187 -4.81 -47.79 -22.28
CA ALA A 187 -3.98 -48.19 -23.42
C ALA A 187 -4.79 -49.22 -24.24
N PRO A 188 -4.53 -49.33 -25.56
CA PRO A 188 -5.58 -49.61 -26.54
C PRO A 188 -5.85 -51.09 -26.81
N ILE A 189 -7.07 -51.33 -27.29
CA ILE A 189 -7.64 -52.63 -27.66
C ILE A 189 -6.99 -53.15 -28.96
N ALA A 190 -6.38 -54.33 -28.90
CA ALA A 190 -6.18 -55.21 -30.04
C ALA A 190 -6.99 -56.51 -29.80
N GLN A 191 -7.85 -56.85 -30.76
CA GLN A 191 -8.70 -58.03 -30.74
C GLN A 191 -7.89 -59.29 -31.08
N SER A 192 -8.08 -60.36 -30.30
CA SER A 192 -7.83 -61.73 -30.73
C SER A 192 -8.69 -62.69 -29.91
N GLN A 193 -9.21 -63.71 -30.60
CA GLN A 193 -10.33 -64.58 -30.23
C GLN A 193 -9.89 -65.81 -29.41
N ASN A 194 -10.89 -66.44 -28.77
CA ASN A 194 -10.97 -67.87 -28.40
C ASN A 194 -9.98 -68.35 -27.30
N THR A 195 -10.30 -69.21 -26.33
CA THR A 195 -11.29 -70.30 -26.22
C THR A 195 -11.33 -70.78 -24.74
N GLN A 196 -12.48 -71.37 -24.35
CA GLN A 196 -12.66 -72.45 -23.36
C GLN A 196 -12.27 -72.29 -21.87
N GLY A 197 -13.29 -72.42 -21.03
CA GLY A 197 -13.40 -73.63 -20.19
C GLY A 197 -13.33 -73.43 -18.66
N PRO A 198 -14.16 -74.12 -17.86
CA PRO A 198 -14.48 -73.74 -16.48
C PRO A 198 -13.82 -74.64 -15.42
N GLN A 199 -13.73 -74.20 -14.16
CA GLN A 199 -14.05 -75.03 -12.98
C GLN A 199 -14.03 -74.27 -11.65
N ARG A 200 -14.70 -74.90 -10.68
CA ARG A 200 -15.38 -74.38 -9.48
C ARG A 200 -14.50 -74.62 -8.20
N PRO A 201 -15.00 -74.49 -6.94
CA PRO A 201 -14.29 -73.79 -5.85
C PRO A 201 -13.93 -74.69 -4.64
N ALA A 202 -13.21 -74.14 -3.66
CA ALA A 202 -13.18 -74.57 -2.25
C ALA A 202 -12.22 -73.64 -1.49
N SER A 203 -12.69 -72.78 -0.57
CA SER A 203 -12.72 -73.00 0.88
C SER A 203 -11.35 -73.29 1.52
N ILE A 204 -10.97 -72.50 2.54
CA ILE A 204 -10.64 -72.95 3.90
C ILE A 204 -10.25 -71.71 4.74
N ALA A 205 -10.85 -71.64 5.92
CA ALA A 205 -10.53 -70.73 7.00
C ALA A 205 -9.30 -71.20 7.77
N ALA A 206 -8.50 -70.27 8.30
CA ALA A 206 -7.72 -70.51 9.51
C ALA A 206 -7.36 -69.18 10.19
N GLN A 207 -7.67 -69.13 11.48
CA GLN A 207 -7.31 -68.10 12.45
C GLN A 207 -5.83 -68.21 12.81
N ALA A 208 -5.18 -67.09 13.16
CA ALA A 208 -4.15 -67.07 14.20
C ALA A 208 -3.94 -65.65 14.73
N ASN A 209 -4.04 -65.54 16.05
CA ASN A 209 -3.71 -64.37 16.88
C ASN A 209 -2.22 -64.03 16.77
N VAL A 210 -1.87 -62.74 16.77
CA VAL A 210 -0.51 -62.27 17.02
C VAL A 210 -0.54 -61.31 18.20
N GLU A 211 0.13 -61.73 19.28
CA GLU A 211 0.40 -60.97 20.50
C GLU A 211 1.32 -59.78 20.20
N VAL A 212 0.97 -58.65 20.81
CA VAL A 212 1.78 -57.43 20.85
C VAL A 212 2.74 -57.55 22.04
N SER A 213 4.04 -57.60 21.78
CA SER A 213 5.08 -57.43 22.80
C SER A 213 5.79 -56.08 22.59
N SER A 214 5.80 -55.28 23.66
CA SER A 214 6.50 -54.00 23.75
C SER A 214 7.99 -54.21 24.02
N PRO A 215 8.91 -53.41 23.45
CA PRO A 215 10.30 -53.42 23.90
C PRO A 215 10.53 -52.40 25.03
N GLU A 216 11.07 -52.90 26.13
CA GLU A 216 11.67 -52.13 27.23
C GLU A 216 12.91 -51.36 26.72
N ILE A 217 12.95 -50.05 26.96
CA ILE A 217 14.16 -49.23 26.78
C ILE A 217 14.83 -49.07 28.16
N LYS A 218 16.01 -49.68 28.31
CA LYS A 218 16.91 -49.48 29.45
C LYS A 218 17.55 -48.09 29.37
N VAL A 219 17.38 -47.29 30.41
CA VAL A 219 18.08 -46.02 30.64
C VAL A 219 19.31 -46.30 31.49
N GLU A 220 20.51 -46.22 30.91
CA GLU A 220 21.77 -46.20 31.66
C GLU A 220 22.10 -44.77 32.12
N SER A 221 22.24 -44.62 33.43
CA SER A 221 22.65 -43.40 34.11
C SER A 221 24.17 -43.20 34.02
N GLY A 222 24.60 -42.28 33.16
CA GLY A 222 25.99 -41.82 33.05
C GLY A 222 26.30 -40.63 33.98
N LYS A 223 27.38 -40.76 34.75
CA LYS A 223 27.89 -39.83 35.77
C LYS A 223 28.29 -38.46 35.17
N LEU A 224 27.84 -37.38 35.81
CA LEU A 224 28.27 -36.00 35.56
C LEU A 224 29.59 -35.73 36.31
N ASN A 225 30.63 -35.38 35.55
CA ASN A 225 31.87 -34.79 36.06
C ASN A 225 31.73 -33.27 36.13
N SER A 226 31.89 -32.71 37.33
CA SER A 226 31.98 -31.27 37.60
C SER A 226 33.38 -30.75 37.27
N GLY A 227 33.51 -30.04 36.15
CA GLY A 227 34.71 -29.29 35.79
C GLY A 227 34.46 -27.79 35.85
N LYS A 228 35.02 -27.12 36.86
CA LYS A 228 35.13 -25.66 36.96
C LYS A 228 36.00 -25.13 35.82
N ILE A 229 35.49 -24.20 35.01
CA ILE A 229 36.33 -23.31 34.20
C ILE A 229 35.82 -21.88 34.35
N SER A 230 36.80 -21.02 34.55
CA SER A 230 36.83 -19.65 35.04
C SER A 230 36.24 -18.60 34.11
N ASP A 231 35.79 -17.54 34.77
CA ASP A 231 35.52 -16.20 34.25
C ASP A 231 36.55 -15.71 33.23
N THR A 232 36.07 -15.10 32.14
CA THR A 232 36.73 -14.01 31.42
C THR A 232 35.74 -13.38 30.44
N LEU A 233 35.19 -12.23 30.84
CA LEU A 233 34.53 -11.27 29.95
C LEU A 233 35.60 -10.53 29.13
N PRO A 234 35.33 -10.19 27.87
CA PRO A 234 35.93 -9.01 27.26
C PRO A 234 34.88 -7.92 27.07
N GLU A 235 35.21 -6.77 27.66
CA GLU A 235 34.65 -5.45 27.42
C GLU A 235 34.70 -5.02 25.94
N LYS A 236 33.80 -4.08 25.60
CA LYS A 236 33.98 -2.98 24.63
C LYS A 236 34.25 -3.37 23.17
N LEU A 237 33.18 -3.37 22.37
CA LEU A 237 33.27 -3.02 20.95
C LEU A 237 32.77 -1.58 20.76
N PHE A 238 33.74 -0.66 20.75
CA PHE A 238 33.61 0.67 20.18
C PHE A 238 33.46 0.55 18.65
N TYR A 239 32.42 1.16 18.07
CA TYR A 239 32.35 1.38 16.62
C TYR A 239 33.19 2.61 16.25
N PRO A 240 34.16 2.52 15.31
CA PRO A 240 34.82 3.70 14.79
C PRO A 240 33.93 4.41 13.77
N SER A 241 33.73 5.72 13.97
CA SER A 241 33.25 6.63 12.94
C SER A 241 34.29 6.72 11.82
N ILE A 242 33.91 6.39 10.58
CA ILE A 242 34.75 6.58 9.40
C ILE A 242 34.23 7.80 8.65
N ASN A 243 34.94 8.92 8.83
CA ASN A 243 35.09 9.95 7.80
C ASN A 243 36.11 9.43 6.79
N ASN A 244 35.83 9.54 5.49
CA ASN A 244 36.86 9.67 4.47
C ASN A 244 36.29 10.40 3.26
N GLU A 245 36.65 11.68 3.18
CA GLU A 245 36.82 12.40 1.94
C GLU A 245 37.95 11.72 1.14
N ARG A 246 37.73 11.46 -0.14
CA ARG A 246 38.80 11.33 -1.11
C ARG A 246 38.32 11.82 -2.47
N GLU A 247 38.85 12.97 -2.84
CA GLU A 247 38.97 13.44 -4.20
C GLU A 247 39.68 12.38 -5.06
N VAL A 248 39.13 12.12 -6.24
CA VAL A 248 39.87 11.57 -7.37
C VAL A 248 39.49 12.40 -8.58
N GLN A 249 40.43 13.26 -8.99
CA GLN A 249 40.54 13.77 -10.35
C GLN A 249 41.06 12.63 -11.24
N SER A 250 40.46 12.44 -12.41
CA SER A 250 41.19 11.98 -13.60
C SER A 250 40.44 12.38 -14.86
N GLU A 251 41.16 13.15 -15.67
CA GLU A 251 40.89 13.55 -17.05
C GLU A 251 40.72 12.35 -17.99
N GLY A 252 40.06 12.57 -19.12
CA GLY A 252 40.01 11.59 -20.21
C GLY A 252 39.00 11.96 -21.29
N ASP A 253 39.46 12.75 -22.25
CA ASP A 253 38.84 13.04 -23.55
C ASP A 253 38.27 11.80 -24.26
N ASN A 254 37.14 11.99 -24.95
CA ASN A 254 37.00 11.64 -26.37
C ASN A 254 35.64 12.08 -26.95
N SER A 255 35.73 13.06 -27.85
CA SER A 255 35.10 13.19 -29.16
C SER A 255 33.62 12.80 -29.37
N ASP A 256 32.84 13.83 -29.70
CA ASP A 256 32.07 13.97 -30.94
C ASP A 256 31.24 12.78 -31.44
N GLU A 257 29.92 12.85 -31.27
CA GLU A 257 28.96 12.80 -32.38
C GLU A 257 27.54 13.17 -31.92
N GLU A 258 26.70 13.60 -32.88
CA GLU A 258 25.27 13.94 -32.75
C GLU A 258 24.88 15.35 -32.29
N SER A 259 25.23 16.34 -33.12
CA SER A 259 24.39 17.53 -33.29
C SER A 259 23.51 17.39 -34.55
N LYS A 260 22.20 17.18 -34.36
CA LYS A 260 21.14 17.44 -35.34
C LYS A 260 19.79 17.12 -34.71
N PHE A 261 19.12 18.14 -34.19
CA PHE A 261 17.66 18.36 -34.22
C PHE A 261 17.33 19.44 -33.18
N ASP A 262 17.46 20.71 -33.56
CA ASP A 262 16.77 21.83 -32.91
C ASP A 262 16.92 23.08 -33.78
N ARG A 263 16.07 23.20 -34.80
CA ARG A 263 15.72 24.48 -35.44
C ARG A 263 14.32 24.34 -36.01
N LEU A 264 13.34 24.96 -35.36
CA LEU A 264 12.14 25.56 -35.95
C LEU A 264 11.27 26.08 -34.78
N ASN A 265 11.51 27.33 -34.38
CA ASN A 265 10.51 28.23 -33.80
C ASN A 265 11.17 29.58 -33.56
N ASP A 266 11.22 30.40 -34.60
CA ASP A 266 11.27 31.85 -34.51
C ASP A 266 10.90 32.38 -35.89
N GLU A 267 9.64 32.78 -36.06
CA GLU A 267 9.18 33.79 -37.03
C GLU A 267 7.64 33.87 -36.97
N MET A 268 7.11 34.81 -36.19
CA MET A 268 5.92 35.58 -36.57
C MET A 268 5.71 36.74 -35.61
N SER A 269 6.30 37.88 -35.96
CA SER A 269 6.02 39.16 -35.34
C SER A 269 6.03 40.25 -36.43
N ILE A 270 4.88 40.50 -37.08
CA ILE A 270 4.66 41.71 -37.88
C ILE A 270 3.20 42.20 -37.72
N THR A 271 3.10 43.32 -36.99
CA THR A 271 2.27 44.53 -37.17
C THR A 271 0.74 44.46 -37.30
N SER A 272 0.07 45.23 -36.45
CA SER A 272 -0.84 46.29 -36.94
C SER A 272 -0.85 47.49 -35.99
N SER A 273 -0.61 48.66 -36.58
CA SER A 273 -0.51 49.97 -35.94
C SER A 273 -1.76 50.78 -36.26
N ALA A 274 -2.32 51.45 -35.24
CA ALA A 274 -2.88 52.82 -35.21
C ALA A 274 -3.99 53.21 -36.23
N ARG A 275 -4.93 54.15 -36.01
CA ARG A 275 -5.50 54.98 -34.92
C ARG A 275 -6.58 55.87 -35.59
N ASN A 276 -7.43 56.50 -34.77
CA ASN A 276 -8.23 57.73 -34.95
C ASN A 276 -9.76 57.48 -34.84
N SER A 277 -10.49 57.89 -33.79
CA SER A 277 -10.68 59.17 -33.06
C SER A 277 -11.90 59.95 -33.57
N LEU A 278 -12.88 60.20 -32.68
CA LEU A 278 -13.82 61.34 -32.60
C LEU A 278 -14.65 61.13 -31.30
N ALA A 279 -14.46 61.94 -30.24
CA ALA A 279 -15.23 63.15 -29.89
C ALA A 279 -16.75 62.88 -29.73
N GLY A 280 -17.48 63.20 -28.65
CA GLY A 280 -17.30 64.08 -27.50
C GLY A 280 -18.51 63.96 -26.52
N PRO A 281 -18.68 64.85 -25.52
CA PRO A 281 -19.31 64.56 -24.21
C PRO A 281 -20.61 65.34 -23.87
N ALA A 282 -21.34 64.96 -22.80
CA ALA A 282 -22.21 65.85 -21.99
C ALA A 282 -22.74 65.16 -20.68
N LYS A 283 -22.47 65.76 -19.50
CA LYS A 283 -23.38 66.43 -18.50
C LYS A 283 -24.34 65.51 -17.70
N MET A 284 -24.17 65.37 -16.37
CA MET A 284 -24.57 66.24 -15.22
C MET A 284 -26.03 66.09 -14.74
N HIS A 285 -26.19 65.60 -13.50
CA HIS A 285 -27.11 66.01 -12.39
C HIS A 285 -26.74 65.12 -11.16
N GLY A 286 -26.40 65.61 -9.97
CA GLY A 286 -27.18 66.45 -9.03
C GLY A 286 -28.33 65.59 -8.47
N GLY A 287 -28.37 65.08 -7.24
CA GLY A 287 -27.95 65.53 -5.91
C GLY A 287 -29.13 65.23 -4.97
N LEU A 288 -28.89 64.78 -3.73
CA LEU A 288 -29.66 65.12 -2.50
C LEU A 288 -29.34 64.17 -1.33
N ILE A 289 -29.01 64.82 -0.21
CA ILE A 289 -28.86 64.32 1.15
C ILE A 289 -30.25 64.35 1.83
N PRO A 290 -30.49 63.55 2.88
CA PRO A 290 -30.86 64.21 4.13
C PRO A 290 -30.10 63.71 5.36
N VAL A 291 -29.94 64.66 6.28
CA VAL A 291 -29.35 64.62 7.61
C VAL A 291 -30.44 64.24 8.64
N ILE A 292 -29.99 63.92 9.86
CA ILE A 292 -30.66 63.98 11.16
C ILE A 292 -31.17 62.63 11.69
N SER A 293 -30.48 62.09 12.70
CA SER A 293 -30.99 62.16 14.08
C SER A 293 -29.96 61.65 15.08
N GLN A 294 -29.58 62.57 15.97
CA GLN A 294 -28.90 62.33 17.24
C GLN A 294 -29.77 61.44 18.14
N VAL A 295 -29.16 60.50 18.85
CA VAL A 295 -29.73 59.94 20.08
C VAL A 295 -28.65 59.95 21.16
N SER A 296 -29.08 60.46 22.29
CA SER A 296 -28.41 60.87 23.51
C SER A 296 -27.76 59.75 24.32
N GLU A 297 -26.64 60.10 24.94
CA GLU A 297 -26.17 59.53 26.20
C GLU A 297 -27.13 59.93 27.35
N GLU A 298 -27.54 58.97 28.19
CA GLU A 298 -27.47 59.06 29.66
C GLU A 298 -28.17 57.88 30.35
N GLN A 299 -27.45 57.28 31.31
CA GLN A 299 -27.93 56.60 32.54
C GLN A 299 -28.77 55.31 32.33
N THR A 300 -28.62 54.19 33.06
CA THR A 300 -28.40 53.99 34.49
C THR A 300 -27.78 52.61 34.77
N SER A 301 -27.11 52.56 35.91
CA SER A 301 -26.62 51.41 36.67
C SER A 301 -27.70 50.38 37.05
N GLU A 302 -27.21 49.25 37.60
CA GLU A 302 -27.90 48.22 38.40
C GLU A 302 -28.62 47.08 37.66
N VAL A 303 -27.84 46.06 37.28
CA VAL A 303 -28.20 44.66 37.58
C VAL A 303 -26.92 43.90 37.92
N ALA A 304 -26.48 44.03 39.18
CA ALA A 304 -25.60 43.07 39.81
C ALA A 304 -26.44 41.93 40.39
N SER A 305 -25.84 40.74 40.46
CA SER A 305 -26.36 39.53 41.13
C SER A 305 -27.20 38.58 40.28
N GLN A 306 -26.51 37.82 39.42
CA GLN A 306 -26.61 36.35 39.34
C GLN A 306 -25.55 35.83 38.35
N ARG A 307 -24.26 35.96 38.71
CA ARG A 307 -23.21 35.15 38.10
C ARG A 307 -23.30 33.76 38.71
N ALA A 308 -24.06 32.88 38.06
CA ALA A 308 -23.85 31.45 38.23
C ALA A 308 -22.36 31.18 37.99
N ALA A 309 -21.71 30.53 38.96
CA ALA A 309 -20.31 30.18 38.89
C ALA A 309 -20.07 29.37 37.61
N ILE A 310 -19.51 30.02 36.58
CA ILE A 310 -18.98 29.32 35.41
C ILE A 310 -17.86 28.45 35.99
N PRO A 311 -17.97 27.10 35.93
CA PRO A 311 -16.90 26.24 36.37
C PRO A 311 -15.65 26.68 35.63
N SER A 312 -14.58 26.97 36.37
CA SER A 312 -13.30 27.36 35.78
C SER A 312 -12.95 26.36 34.66
N GLN A 313 -12.50 26.86 33.51
CA GLN A 313 -12.07 26.01 32.38
C GLN A 313 -11.02 24.95 32.80
N ALA A 314 -10.36 25.16 33.95
CA ALA A 314 -9.50 24.19 34.60
C ALA A 314 -10.20 22.85 34.93
N ASN A 315 -11.49 22.85 35.30
CA ASN A 315 -12.23 21.62 35.64
C ASN A 315 -12.83 20.88 34.43
N GLN A 316 -12.90 21.50 33.25
CA GLN A 316 -13.32 20.80 32.03
C GLN A 316 -12.17 20.06 31.33
N GLN A 317 -10.91 20.47 31.57
CA GLN A 317 -9.74 19.72 31.10
C GLN A 317 -9.44 18.47 31.95
N THR A 318 -9.82 18.44 33.24
CA THR A 318 -9.58 17.29 34.12
C THR A 318 -10.56 16.13 33.92
N LEU A 319 -11.63 16.35 33.15
CA LEU A 319 -12.60 15.32 32.75
C LEU A 319 -12.38 14.82 31.32
N ALA A 320 -11.22 15.13 30.71
CA ALA A 320 -10.70 14.38 29.56
C ALA A 320 -10.45 12.94 30.03
N ARG A 321 -11.53 12.16 30.00
CA ARG A 321 -11.63 10.78 30.47
C ARG A 321 -10.41 10.01 30.01
N ASN A 322 -9.82 9.27 30.95
CA ASN A 322 -8.92 8.14 30.73
C ASN A 322 -9.65 7.04 29.92
N VAL A 323 -10.01 7.33 28.67
CA VAL A 323 -10.53 6.34 27.75
C VAL A 323 -9.32 5.59 27.25
N ARG A 324 -8.99 4.47 27.91
CA ARG A 324 -7.99 3.53 27.40
C ARG A 324 -8.48 3.07 26.04
N LEU A 325 -7.76 3.46 24.99
CA LEU A 325 -8.08 3.03 23.63
C LEU A 325 -7.99 1.50 23.59
N VAL A 326 -9.02 0.85 23.04
CA VAL A 326 -9.00 -0.60 22.84
C VAL A 326 -7.96 -0.91 21.77
N CYS A 327 -6.93 -1.65 22.14
CA CYS A 327 -5.90 -2.12 21.23
C CYS A 327 -6.25 -3.51 20.71
N TYR A 328 -6.03 -3.72 19.42
CA TYR A 328 -6.23 -4.97 18.72
C TYR A 328 -4.91 -5.43 18.12
N LYS A 329 -4.70 -6.75 18.05
CA LYS A 329 -3.55 -7.35 17.38
C LYS A 329 -3.98 -7.91 16.04
N SER A 330 -3.20 -7.68 14.98
CA SER A 330 -3.43 -8.32 13.68
C SER A 330 -3.17 -9.83 13.76
N ASN A 331 -3.57 -10.55 12.71
CA ASN A 331 -3.06 -11.90 12.49
C ASN A 331 -1.53 -11.89 12.37
N VAL A 332 -0.92 -13.03 12.66
CA VAL A 332 0.51 -13.26 12.44
C VAL A 332 0.72 -13.68 10.99
N ALA A 333 1.62 -12.98 10.29
CA ALA A 333 2.06 -13.32 8.95
C ALA A 333 3.48 -13.90 8.99
N GLY A 334 3.71 -15.01 8.28
CA GLY A 334 4.98 -15.75 8.31
C GLY A 334 4.86 -17.08 9.04
N LYS A 335 6.00 -17.64 9.48
CA LYS A 335 6.07 -18.93 10.15
C LYS A 335 6.73 -18.79 11.53
N VAL A 336 6.42 -19.73 12.42
CA VAL A 336 7.05 -19.85 13.73
C VAL A 336 7.87 -21.14 13.75
N TYR A 337 9.11 -21.04 14.20
CA TYR A 337 10.05 -22.15 14.31
C TYR A 337 10.43 -22.38 15.77
N SER A 338 11.02 -23.54 16.06
CA SER A 338 11.50 -23.87 17.41
C SER A 338 12.56 -22.90 17.94
N ASN A 339 13.30 -22.24 17.07
CA ASN A 339 14.32 -21.24 17.41
C ASN A 339 13.84 -19.79 17.23
N THR A 340 12.57 -19.54 16.93
CA THR A 340 12.04 -18.18 16.79
C THR A 340 11.94 -17.51 18.16
N VAL A 341 12.65 -16.39 18.33
CA VAL A 341 12.51 -15.53 19.49
C VAL A 341 11.35 -14.56 19.24
N MET A 342 10.25 -14.77 19.95
CA MET A 342 9.07 -13.92 19.83
C MET A 342 9.29 -12.56 20.51
N PHE A 343 8.74 -11.51 19.92
CA PHE A 343 8.73 -10.17 20.48
C PHE A 343 7.33 -9.54 20.39
N ASP A 344 7.04 -8.66 21.35
CA ASP A 344 5.80 -7.87 21.39
C ASP A 344 6.08 -6.52 22.07
N ASP A 345 6.27 -5.47 21.26
CA ASP A 345 6.57 -4.14 21.78
C ASP A 345 5.36 -3.51 22.49
N TYR A 346 4.14 -3.95 22.15
CA TYR A 346 2.95 -3.45 22.83
C TYR A 346 2.95 -3.88 24.29
N GLU A 347 3.07 -5.19 24.52
CA GLU A 347 3.04 -5.77 25.86
C GLU A 347 4.21 -5.29 26.74
N THR A 348 5.37 -5.05 26.12
CA THR A 348 6.60 -4.69 26.86
C THR A 348 6.76 -3.18 27.10
N LEU A 349 6.25 -2.32 26.21
CA LEU A 349 6.52 -0.88 26.28
C LEU A 349 5.29 0.03 26.30
N ILE A 350 4.18 -0.38 25.69
CA ILE A 350 3.11 0.56 25.31
C ILE A 350 1.80 0.29 26.06
N LYS A 351 1.57 -0.93 26.54
CA LYS A 351 0.28 -1.39 27.08
C LYS A 351 -0.32 -0.46 28.15
N GLU A 352 0.53 0.10 29.01
CA GLU A 352 0.11 0.98 30.12
C GLU A 352 0.15 2.48 29.77
N CYS A 353 0.47 2.82 28.53
CA CYS A 353 0.53 4.19 28.04
C CYS A 353 -0.82 4.63 27.50
N LEU A 354 -1.29 5.82 27.90
CA LEU A 354 -2.56 6.38 27.42
C LEU A 354 -2.43 6.92 25.99
N ASN A 355 -1.28 7.53 25.67
CA ASN A 355 -1.02 8.15 24.38
C ASN A 355 0.27 7.62 23.77
N ALA A 356 0.16 6.52 23.04
CA ALA A 356 1.27 5.96 22.28
C ALA A 356 0.99 6.00 20.78
N TYR A 357 2.03 6.32 20.01
CA TYR A 357 2.02 6.19 18.55
C TYR A 357 3.40 5.83 18.02
N MET A 358 3.41 5.13 16.89
CA MET A 358 4.64 4.84 16.17
C MET A 358 5.18 6.13 15.55
N TYR A 359 6.44 6.43 15.81
CA TYR A 359 7.14 7.62 15.31
C TYR A 359 8.12 7.26 14.19
N GLU A 360 8.88 6.19 14.36
CA GLU A 360 9.85 5.71 13.39
C GLU A 360 9.89 4.18 13.40
N VAL A 361 10.08 3.57 12.22
CA VAL A 361 10.38 2.15 12.08
C VAL A 361 11.71 2.00 11.38
N ARG A 362 12.62 1.22 11.96
CA ARG A 362 13.85 0.81 11.31
C ARG A 362 13.75 -0.63 10.86
N ILE A 363 14.22 -0.90 9.66
CA ILE A 363 14.17 -2.23 9.04
C ILE A 363 15.58 -2.59 8.61
N MET A 364 16.05 -3.73 9.12
CA MET A 364 17.32 -4.31 8.72
C MET A 364 17.05 -5.32 7.60
N HIS A 365 17.57 -5.08 6.41
CA HIS A 365 17.36 -5.96 5.25
C HIS A 365 18.55 -5.93 4.29
N ASP A 366 18.62 -6.85 3.35
CA ASP A 366 19.48 -6.75 2.16
C ASP A 366 18.61 -6.85 0.89
N SER A 367 19.18 -7.32 -0.23
CA SER A 367 18.42 -7.55 -1.46
C SER A 367 17.52 -8.79 -1.42
N ASP A 368 17.74 -9.69 -0.46
CA ASP A 368 17.18 -11.04 -0.45
C ASP A 368 16.19 -11.24 0.70
N PHE A 369 16.49 -10.72 1.90
CA PHE A 369 15.75 -11.02 3.12
C PHE A 369 15.56 -9.82 4.06
N ILE A 370 14.58 -9.94 4.94
CA ILE A 370 14.39 -9.07 6.11
C ILE A 370 15.01 -9.74 7.33
N TYR A 371 15.96 -9.08 7.98
CA TYR A 371 16.66 -9.60 9.15
C TYR A 371 15.98 -9.19 10.46
N GLY A 372 15.19 -8.12 10.45
CA GLY A 372 14.43 -7.71 11.63
C GLY A 372 14.01 -6.25 11.60
N MET A 373 13.39 -5.81 12.68
CA MET A 373 12.79 -4.48 12.79
C MET A 373 12.99 -3.88 14.18
N GLN A 374 12.93 -2.55 14.26
CA GLN A 374 12.92 -1.80 15.52
C GLN A 374 11.91 -0.66 15.42
N GLY A 375 10.99 -0.60 16.39
CA GLY A 375 10.07 0.53 16.53
C GLY A 375 10.64 1.64 17.42
N PHE A 376 10.29 2.87 17.10
CA PHE A 376 10.43 4.03 17.98
C PHE A 376 9.05 4.62 18.17
N TYR A 377 8.68 4.86 19.41
CA TYR A 377 7.33 5.17 19.83
C TYR A 377 7.31 6.52 20.51
N GLN A 378 6.37 7.39 20.16
CA GLN A 378 6.10 8.56 20.98
C GLN A 378 5.08 8.18 22.04
N VAL A 379 5.48 8.30 23.30
CA VAL A 379 4.70 7.98 24.49
C VAL A 379 4.71 9.22 25.37
N ASP A 380 3.54 9.82 25.61
CA ASP A 380 3.38 11.02 26.45
C ASP A 380 4.43 12.10 26.11
N ASP A 381 4.51 12.43 24.82
CA ASP A 381 5.42 13.42 24.22
C ASP A 381 6.93 13.12 24.28
N LYS A 382 7.30 11.89 24.66
CA LYS A 382 8.70 11.42 24.63
C LYS A 382 8.88 10.32 23.60
N ILE A 383 9.99 10.35 22.88
CA ILE A 383 10.37 9.26 21.99
C ILE A 383 11.05 8.15 22.81
N VAL A 384 10.37 7.02 22.92
CA VAL A 384 10.84 5.78 23.52
C VAL A 384 11.35 4.85 22.41
N LYS A 385 12.59 4.39 22.54
CA LYS A 385 13.20 3.45 21.61
C LYS A 385 12.81 2.02 22.00
N GLY A 386 12.18 1.29 21.09
CA GLY A 386 11.89 -0.14 21.25
C GLY A 386 13.15 -1.02 21.20
N PRO A 387 13.11 -2.27 21.69
CA PRO A 387 14.21 -3.20 21.49
C PRO A 387 14.48 -3.43 20.00
N ALA A 388 15.74 -3.74 19.66
CA ALA A 388 16.08 -4.10 18.29
C ALA A 388 15.84 -5.59 18.09
N HIS A 389 14.84 -5.96 17.27
CA HIS A 389 14.48 -7.35 17.00
C HIS A 389 15.19 -7.85 15.74
N PHE A 390 16.52 -7.73 15.73
CA PHE A 390 17.34 -8.16 14.61
C PHE A 390 17.82 -9.59 14.81
N GLY A 391 17.70 -10.40 13.77
CA GLY A 391 18.17 -11.77 13.79
C GLY A 391 19.70 -11.87 13.79
N ASN A 392 20.21 -13.03 14.15
CA ASN A 392 21.65 -13.28 14.30
C ASN A 392 22.40 -13.47 12.97
N GLN A 393 21.72 -13.45 11.81
CA GLN A 393 22.35 -13.53 10.49
C GLN A 393 22.64 -12.15 9.88
N VAL A 394 22.44 -11.06 10.62
CA VAL A 394 22.80 -9.72 10.15
C VAL A 394 24.28 -9.68 9.78
N HIS A 395 24.57 -9.20 8.57
CA HIS A 395 25.92 -9.12 8.02
C HIS A 395 26.19 -7.76 7.38
N THR A 396 27.43 -7.52 6.94
CA THR A 396 27.90 -6.22 6.43
C THR A 396 27.17 -5.69 5.18
N ARG A 397 26.51 -6.57 4.41
CA ARG A 397 25.68 -6.13 3.26
C ARG A 397 24.26 -5.69 3.68
N CYS A 398 23.88 -5.92 4.93
CA CYS A 398 22.57 -5.46 5.41
C CYS A 398 22.56 -3.94 5.51
N GLN A 399 21.44 -3.36 5.12
CA GLN A 399 21.13 -1.95 5.23
C GLN A 399 20.07 -1.76 6.31
N CYS A 400 20.22 -0.69 7.10
CA CYS A 400 19.22 -0.27 8.06
C CYS A 400 18.49 0.95 7.50
N HIS A 401 17.30 0.74 6.95
CA HIS A 401 16.46 1.84 6.49
C HIS A 401 15.55 2.34 7.60
N SER A 402 15.58 3.66 7.80
CA SER A 402 14.75 4.38 8.77
C SER A 402 13.56 5.04 8.07
N LEU A 403 12.36 4.65 8.48
CA LEU A 403 11.09 5.21 8.04
C LEU A 403 10.56 6.10 9.16
N LYS A 404 10.84 7.40 9.07
CA LYS A 404 10.30 8.41 9.99
C LYS A 404 8.93 8.87 9.52
N LEU A 405 7.94 8.73 10.39
CA LEU A 405 6.57 9.16 10.13
C LEU A 405 6.44 10.66 10.42
N GLN A 406 5.73 11.38 9.56
CA GLN A 406 5.38 12.78 9.80
C GLN A 406 4.30 12.90 10.89
N TYR A 407 4.13 14.10 11.43
CA TYR A 407 3.05 14.36 12.37
C TYR A 407 1.68 14.02 11.76
N GLY A 408 0.94 13.12 12.41
CA GLY A 408 -0.35 12.60 11.92
C GLY A 408 -0.25 11.50 10.84
N GLU A 409 0.94 11.19 10.34
CA GLU A 409 1.18 10.04 9.47
C GLU A 409 1.22 8.76 10.31
N CYS A 410 0.58 7.70 9.84
CA CYS A 410 0.63 6.38 10.47
C CYS A 410 0.79 5.29 9.44
N ILE A 411 1.23 4.11 9.88
CA ILE A 411 1.25 2.91 9.02
C ILE A 411 -0.18 2.37 8.92
N VAL A 412 -0.63 2.16 7.67
CA VAL A 412 -1.98 1.65 7.36
C VAL A 412 -1.95 0.24 6.79
N SER A 413 -0.82 -0.19 6.22
CA SER A 413 -0.65 -1.59 5.83
C SER A 413 0.81 -2.03 5.84
N ILE A 414 1.03 -3.28 6.23
CA ILE A 414 2.27 -4.00 6.02
C ILE A 414 1.95 -5.22 5.17
N THR A 415 2.44 -5.25 3.93
CA THR A 415 2.30 -6.38 3.02
C THR A 415 3.67 -6.99 2.75
N GLY A 416 3.71 -8.19 2.20
CA GLY A 416 4.97 -8.82 1.90
C GLY A 416 4.82 -10.22 1.37
N ASN A 417 5.95 -10.93 1.35
CA ASN A 417 6.02 -12.32 0.96
C ASN A 417 6.96 -13.09 1.91
N TYR A 418 6.72 -14.40 2.02
CA TYR A 418 7.58 -15.31 2.77
C TYR A 418 7.60 -16.69 2.15
N GLN A 419 8.70 -17.40 2.39
CA GLN A 419 8.80 -18.83 2.15
C GLN A 419 9.01 -19.53 3.49
N GLU A 420 10.26 -19.57 3.96
CA GLU A 420 10.61 -19.94 5.33
C GLU A 420 10.76 -18.70 6.23
N VAL A 421 11.26 -17.60 5.68
CA VAL A 421 11.40 -16.33 6.39
C VAL A 421 10.71 -15.24 5.58
N ILE A 422 10.55 -14.05 6.17
CA ILE A 422 10.02 -12.88 5.46
C ILE A 422 11.11 -12.40 4.49
N ASN A 423 10.85 -12.57 3.20
CA ASN A 423 11.82 -12.23 2.15
C ASN A 423 11.71 -10.74 1.78
N GLY A 424 10.49 -10.24 1.66
CA GLY A 424 10.22 -8.86 1.29
C GLY A 424 9.06 -8.25 2.07
N LEU A 425 9.16 -6.94 2.31
CA LEU A 425 8.14 -6.13 2.98
C LEU A 425 7.81 -4.90 2.16
N ILE A 426 6.53 -4.54 2.13
CA ILE A 426 6.06 -3.21 1.77
C ILE A 426 5.32 -2.60 2.96
N ILE A 427 5.69 -1.37 3.29
CA ILE A 427 4.98 -0.53 4.27
C ILE A 427 4.31 0.62 3.53
N THR A 428 3.00 0.76 3.74
CA THR A 428 2.22 1.89 3.24
C THR A 428 1.75 2.76 4.40
N THR A 429 1.89 4.08 4.25
CA THR A 429 1.46 5.06 5.24
C THR A 429 0.11 5.69 4.88
N SER A 430 -0.53 6.35 5.84
CA SER A 430 -1.78 7.11 5.66
C SER A 430 -1.64 8.29 4.68
N LEU A 431 -0.41 8.73 4.41
CA LEU A 431 -0.11 9.73 3.38
C LEU A 431 0.13 9.12 1.99
N GLY A 432 -0.06 7.81 1.83
CA GLY A 432 0.12 7.12 0.55
C GLY A 432 1.59 6.90 0.18
N LYS A 433 2.53 7.07 1.10
CA LYS A 433 3.93 6.73 0.87
C LYS A 433 4.09 5.21 0.93
N VAL A 434 4.89 4.66 0.03
CA VAL A 434 5.13 3.22 -0.11
C VAL A 434 6.62 2.98 -0.03
N TYR A 435 7.03 2.07 0.86
CA TYR A 435 8.42 1.71 1.07
C TYR A 435 8.59 0.21 0.92
N ALA A 436 9.53 -0.22 0.09
CA ALA A 436 9.81 -1.63 -0.16
C ALA A 436 11.19 -2.01 0.38
N PHE A 437 11.28 -3.19 0.97
CA PHE A 437 12.46 -3.73 1.62
C PHE A 437 12.64 -5.21 1.27
N GLY A 438 13.88 -5.69 1.23
CA GLY A 438 14.18 -7.09 0.89
C GLY A 438 13.82 -7.46 -0.56
N ASN A 439 13.61 -8.75 -0.81
CA ASN A 439 13.24 -9.28 -2.12
C ASN A 439 11.72 -9.26 -2.33
N TYR A 440 11.17 -8.06 -2.51
CA TYR A 440 9.74 -7.91 -2.78
C TYR A 440 9.37 -8.17 -4.26
N THR A 441 10.22 -7.82 -5.22
CA THR A 441 9.75 -7.47 -6.58
C THR A 441 9.96 -8.48 -7.71
N SER A 442 10.76 -9.55 -7.60
CA SER A 442 11.03 -10.34 -8.83
C SER A 442 11.65 -11.72 -8.71
N ARG A 443 12.25 -12.10 -7.57
CA ARG A 443 13.03 -13.35 -7.50
C ARG A 443 12.46 -14.40 -6.58
N CYS A 444 11.35 -14.12 -5.92
CA CYS A 444 10.63 -15.19 -5.25
C CYS A 444 9.97 -16.04 -6.34
N ASP A 445 10.43 -17.28 -6.50
CA ASP A 445 9.70 -18.30 -7.27
C ASP A 445 8.25 -18.27 -6.79
N THR A 446 7.36 -17.75 -7.62
CA THR A 446 5.97 -17.46 -7.27
C THR A 446 5.24 -18.74 -6.89
N SER A 447 5.72 -19.90 -7.33
CA SER A 447 5.19 -21.21 -6.95
C SER A 447 5.48 -21.59 -5.49
N LYS A 448 6.46 -20.94 -4.84
CA LYS A 448 6.90 -21.26 -3.47
C LYS A 448 6.70 -20.11 -2.48
N CYS A 449 6.37 -18.92 -2.96
CA CYS A 449 6.19 -17.73 -2.13
C CYS A 449 4.74 -17.59 -1.67
N THR A 450 4.53 -17.47 -0.35
CA THR A 450 3.24 -17.05 0.20
C THR A 450 3.23 -15.54 0.38
N THR A 451 2.24 -14.84 -0.19
CA THR A 451 2.04 -13.41 0.06
C THR A 451 1.19 -13.20 1.30
N PHE A 452 1.37 -12.07 1.97
CA PHE A 452 0.55 -11.69 3.11
C PHE A 452 0.20 -10.20 3.09
N SER A 453 -0.84 -9.87 3.84
CA SER A 453 -1.35 -8.52 3.96
C SER A 453 -1.89 -8.26 5.37
N LEU A 454 -1.17 -7.45 6.14
CA LEU A 454 -1.59 -6.94 7.44
C LEU A 454 -2.11 -5.52 7.24
N VAL A 455 -3.42 -5.40 7.02
CA VAL A 455 -4.06 -4.09 6.82
C VAL A 455 -4.74 -3.63 8.09
N ILE A 456 -4.43 -2.40 8.48
CA ILE A 456 -5.05 -1.73 9.61
C ILE A 456 -6.44 -1.25 9.21
N PRO A 457 -7.50 -1.55 9.99
CA PRO A 457 -8.85 -1.09 9.67
C PRO A 457 -8.94 0.44 9.56
N LYS A 458 -9.87 0.94 8.76
CA LYS A 458 -10.06 2.39 8.58
C LYS A 458 -10.33 3.09 9.91
N GLY A 459 -9.70 4.25 10.08
CA GLY A 459 -9.81 5.05 11.30
C GLY A 459 -9.00 4.49 12.47
N LYS A 460 -8.31 3.36 12.27
CA LYS A 460 -7.33 2.81 13.19
C LYS A 460 -5.93 3.16 12.72
N ARG A 461 -4.96 3.04 13.62
CA ARG A 461 -3.53 3.26 13.32
C ARG A 461 -2.68 2.18 13.96
N ALA A 462 -1.61 1.77 13.29
CA ALA A 462 -0.59 0.95 13.92
C ALA A 462 0.08 1.69 15.09
N VAL A 463 0.21 1.03 16.24
CA VAL A 463 0.81 1.60 17.45
C VAL A 463 2.06 0.86 17.90
N ALA A 464 2.16 -0.44 17.64
CA ALA A 464 3.32 -1.25 18.04
C ALA A 464 3.59 -2.42 17.10
N LEU A 465 4.83 -2.89 17.09
CA LEU A 465 5.25 -4.08 16.36
C LEU A 465 5.22 -5.32 17.26
N ALA A 466 4.90 -6.46 16.68
CA ALA A 466 5.06 -7.77 17.31
C ALA A 466 5.47 -8.81 16.24
N GLY A 467 6.04 -9.93 16.64
CA GLY A 467 6.48 -10.95 15.68
C GLY A 467 7.47 -11.93 16.28
N GLY A 468 8.32 -12.47 15.43
CA GLY A 468 9.38 -13.37 15.85
C GLY A 468 10.57 -13.33 14.89
N ALA A 469 11.77 -13.32 15.46
CA ALA A 469 13.02 -13.31 14.73
C ALA A 469 13.96 -14.40 15.27
N SER A 470 14.82 -14.93 14.40
CA SER A 470 15.88 -15.87 14.77
C SER A 470 17.18 -15.47 14.09
N GLY A 471 17.48 -16.04 12.91
CA GLY A 471 18.46 -15.49 11.98
C GLY A 471 17.92 -14.34 11.14
N TYR A 472 16.64 -14.44 10.80
CA TYR A 472 15.89 -13.50 9.98
C TYR A 472 14.56 -13.16 10.68
N LEU A 473 13.79 -12.25 10.11
CA LEU A 473 12.41 -12.05 10.52
C LEU A 473 11.56 -13.25 10.05
N ASN A 474 11.08 -14.07 10.98
CA ASN A 474 10.30 -15.27 10.66
C ASN A 474 8.82 -14.96 10.49
N ASN A 475 8.30 -14.08 11.34
CA ASN A 475 6.91 -13.65 11.29
C ASN A 475 6.72 -12.23 11.86
N ILE A 476 5.60 -11.61 11.51
CA ILE A 476 5.23 -10.26 11.90
C ILE A 476 3.73 -10.15 12.19
N SER A 477 3.39 -9.32 13.15
CA SER A 477 2.05 -8.83 13.47
C SER A 477 2.14 -7.38 13.93
N VAL A 478 1.01 -6.69 13.97
CA VAL A 478 0.95 -5.28 14.34
C VAL A 478 -0.20 -5.04 15.30
N HIS A 479 0.04 -4.24 16.32
CA HIS A 479 -0.99 -3.74 17.22
C HIS A 479 -1.56 -2.43 16.69
N TYR A 480 -2.87 -2.24 16.80
CA TYR A 480 -3.56 -1.05 16.31
C TYR A 480 -4.71 -0.61 17.22
N THR A 481 -4.96 0.71 17.25
CA THR A 481 -5.96 1.36 18.12
C THR A 481 -6.93 2.24 17.36
#